data_AF-A0A7Z8YDI5-F1
#
_entry.id   AF-A0A7Z8YDI5-F1
#
_cell.length_a   1.000
_cell.length_b   1.000
_cell.length_c   1.000
_cell.angle_alpha   90.00
_cell.angle_beta   90.00
_cell.angle_gamma   90.00
#
_symmetry.space_group_name_H-M   'P 1'
#
loop_
_entity.id
_entity.type
_entity.pdbx_description
1 polymer ?
#
loop_
_entity_poly.entity_id
_entity_poly.type
_entity_poly.pdbx_seq_one_letter_code
_entity_poly.pdbx_strand_id
1 'polypeptide(L)'
;MKSLRYILLLILVITAGCVKDAVYEGASTIKSVKLTPAAPTSTDNVVVTAVIAPGLQAPSTVTLVYNAGAGNQTVAMTGKDNTFTGTIPAQADKTKVTYKVTVVNTAGFSTVKESSYVVGDKPSDYTKLVLNELYGAGADAEKFIEFYNNGDTPIKLKDVTIKKDEELVWTGIEGEVVAPHSHFAIVGAKGTTPRGFSSGFSSKKNVLIELYSPEGTKLNTFQRGEKGDGWGKVSLAAVTKSWSRCPDGTGKFMQADPTQGKANPATGTEDETVKQ
;
A
#
# COMPACT_ATOMS: atom_id res chain seq x y z
N MET A 1 -17.69 32.14 -109.73
CA MET A 1 -16.75 31.30 -108.95
C MET A 1 -15.88 32.18 -108.06
N LYS A 2 -16.20 32.31 -106.76
CA LYS A 2 -15.24 32.55 -105.65
C LYS A 2 -15.98 32.85 -104.33
N SER A 3 -15.50 32.19 -103.27
CA SER A 3 -15.61 32.53 -101.84
C SER A 3 -17.02 32.44 -101.21
N LEU A 4 -17.24 32.08 -99.95
CA LEU A 4 -16.40 32.11 -98.75
C LEU A 4 -17.07 31.17 -97.71
N ARG A 5 -16.34 30.25 -97.08
CA ARG A 5 -16.85 29.44 -95.96
C ARG A 5 -16.11 29.84 -94.68
N TYR A 6 -16.83 30.40 -93.72
CA TYR A 6 -16.34 30.68 -92.37
C TYR A 6 -16.24 29.36 -91.59
N ILE A 7 -15.06 29.05 -91.07
CA ILE A 7 -14.83 27.98 -90.11
C ILE A 7 -14.74 28.64 -88.74
N LEU A 8 -15.75 28.41 -87.90
CA LEU A 8 -15.77 28.80 -86.49
C LEU A 8 -14.95 27.77 -85.70
N LEU A 9 -13.80 28.17 -85.19
CA LEU A 9 -12.93 27.33 -84.37
C LEU A 9 -13.44 27.35 -82.92
N LEU A 10 -14.07 26.26 -82.47
CA LEU A 10 -14.49 26.07 -81.08
C LEU A 10 -13.29 25.52 -80.28
N ILE A 11 -12.65 26.37 -79.49
CA ILE A 11 -11.56 25.97 -78.57
C ILE A 11 -12.22 25.40 -77.30
N LEU A 12 -12.17 24.07 -77.15
CA LEU A 12 -12.58 23.37 -75.94
C LEU A 12 -11.41 23.40 -74.94
N VAL A 13 -11.49 24.26 -73.93
CA VAL A 13 -10.55 24.27 -72.81
C VAL A 13 -10.95 23.17 -71.84
N ILE A 14 -10.25 22.04 -71.87
CA ILE A 14 -10.41 20.96 -70.90
C ILE A 14 -9.49 21.29 -69.72
N THR A 15 -10.02 21.91 -68.67
CA THR A 15 -9.30 22.01 -67.40
C THR A 15 -9.34 20.64 -66.73
N ALA A 16 -8.20 19.95 -66.68
CA ALA A 16 -8.03 18.76 -65.84
C ALA A 16 -8.05 19.20 -64.37
N GLY A 17 -9.24 19.23 -63.78
CA GLY A 17 -9.41 19.30 -62.33
C GLY A 17 -8.98 17.97 -61.72
N CYS A 18 -7.67 17.76 -61.54
CA CYS A 18 -7.16 16.72 -60.67
C CYS A 18 -7.54 17.10 -59.24
N VAL A 19 -8.73 16.72 -58.77
CA VAL A 19 -8.96 16.58 -57.34
C VAL A 19 -8.03 15.45 -56.91
N LYS A 20 -6.88 15.82 -56.37
CA LYS A 20 -5.95 14.86 -55.77
C LYS A 20 -6.72 14.23 -54.62
N ASP A 21 -7.16 12.98 -54.77
CA ASP A 21 -7.77 12.23 -53.67
C ASP A 21 -6.77 12.27 -52.53
N ALA A 22 -7.03 13.11 -51.54
CA ALA A 22 -6.27 13.12 -50.30
C ALA A 22 -6.53 11.77 -49.67
N VAL A 23 -5.51 10.90 -49.66
CA VAL A 23 -5.54 9.65 -48.92
C VAL A 23 -6.00 10.01 -47.51
N TYR A 24 -7.12 9.42 -47.07
CA TYR A 24 -7.76 9.78 -45.81
C TYR A 24 -6.73 9.80 -44.66
N GLU A 25 -6.47 10.99 -44.12
CA GLU A 25 -5.66 11.18 -42.93
C GLU A 25 -6.58 11.24 -41.72
N GLY A 26 -6.49 10.24 -40.85
CA GLY A 26 -7.31 10.11 -39.66
C GLY A 26 -6.46 9.80 -38.44
N ALA A 27 -7.06 9.96 -37.26
CA ALA A 27 -6.41 9.64 -35.99
C ALA A 27 -6.08 8.14 -35.89
N SER A 28 -5.02 7.80 -35.16
CA SER A 28 -4.66 6.39 -34.91
C SER A 28 -5.72 5.69 -34.07
N THR A 29 -5.95 4.40 -34.31
CA THR A 29 -6.87 3.60 -33.49
C THR A 29 -6.11 2.90 -32.36
N ILE A 30 -6.49 3.13 -31.10
CA ILE A 30 -5.99 2.35 -29.96
C ILE A 30 -6.81 1.06 -29.87
N LYS A 31 -6.21 -0.09 -30.24
CA LYS A 31 -6.86 -1.41 -30.21
C LYS A 31 -7.12 -1.88 -28.79
N SER A 32 -6.14 -1.71 -27.90
CA SER A 32 -6.28 -2.14 -26.52
C SER A 32 -5.33 -1.37 -25.61
N VAL A 33 -5.71 -1.30 -24.33
CA VAL A 33 -4.87 -0.86 -23.23
C VAL A 33 -5.00 -1.89 -22.11
N LYS A 34 -3.88 -2.45 -21.66
CA LYS A 34 -3.82 -3.51 -20.64
C LYS A 34 -2.87 -3.15 -19.51
N LEU A 35 -3.22 -3.54 -18.29
CA LEU A 35 -2.42 -3.37 -17.09
C LEU A 35 -1.69 -4.67 -16.76
N THR A 36 -0.47 -4.58 -16.26
CA THR A 36 0.26 -5.71 -15.67
C THR A 36 0.97 -5.23 -14.41
N PRO A 37 0.61 -5.75 -13.22
CA PRO A 37 -0.44 -6.74 -12.96
C PRO A 37 -1.88 -6.20 -13.21
N ALA A 38 -2.85 -7.11 -13.38
CA ALA A 38 -4.26 -6.74 -13.57
C ALA A 38 -4.96 -6.29 -12.28
N ALA A 39 -4.46 -6.74 -11.13
CA ALA A 39 -4.89 -6.33 -9.79
C ALA A 39 -3.64 -5.87 -9.00
N PRO A 40 -3.22 -4.61 -9.13
CA PRO A 40 -2.02 -4.10 -8.47
C PRO A 40 -2.14 -4.04 -6.94
N THR A 41 -1.08 -4.46 -6.27
CA THR A 41 -0.81 -4.25 -4.84
C THR A 41 0.03 -2.99 -4.63
N SER A 42 0.20 -2.58 -3.38
CA SER A 42 0.97 -1.39 -3.02
C SER A 42 2.47 -1.51 -3.26
N THR A 43 2.94 -2.72 -3.59
CA THR A 43 4.31 -3.01 -3.98
C THR A 43 4.50 -3.16 -5.49
N ASP A 44 3.41 -3.16 -6.28
CA ASP A 44 3.48 -3.40 -7.71
C ASP A 44 3.68 -2.10 -8.50
N ASN A 45 4.78 -2.04 -9.25
CA ASN A 45 4.83 -1.15 -10.40
C ASN A 45 3.85 -1.63 -11.47
N VAL A 46 3.05 -0.72 -12.02
CA VAL A 46 2.00 -1.06 -12.99
C VAL A 46 2.46 -0.70 -14.40
N VAL A 47 2.64 -1.72 -15.23
CA VAL A 47 2.94 -1.56 -16.66
C VAL A 47 1.65 -1.40 -17.44
N VAL A 48 1.47 -0.25 -18.07
CA VAL A 48 0.38 0.02 -19.02
C VAL A 48 0.89 -0.28 -20.42
N THR A 49 0.26 -1.23 -21.10
CA THR A 49 0.58 -1.61 -22.49
C THR A 49 -0.54 -1.15 -23.42
N ALA A 50 -0.21 -0.29 -24.38
CA ALA A 50 -1.12 0.17 -25.43
C ALA A 50 -0.74 -0.49 -26.77
N VAL A 51 -1.73 -1.05 -27.46
CA VAL A 51 -1.58 -1.60 -28.81
C VAL A 51 -2.32 -0.68 -29.78
N ILE A 52 -1.61 -0.14 -30.77
CA ILE A 52 -2.14 0.71 -31.83
C ILE A 52 -2.44 -0.14 -33.06
N ALA A 53 -3.54 0.14 -33.77
CA ALA A 53 -3.78 -0.48 -35.07
C ALA A 53 -2.77 0.04 -36.09
N PRO A 54 -2.24 -0.83 -36.98
CA PRO A 54 -1.50 -0.36 -38.14
C PRO A 54 -2.38 0.61 -38.95
N GLY A 55 -1.82 1.73 -39.35
CA GLY A 55 -2.50 2.76 -40.13
C GLY A 55 -1.51 3.43 -41.09
N LEU A 56 -2.05 4.27 -41.97
CA LEU A 56 -1.27 4.99 -42.98
C LEU A 56 -0.33 6.04 -42.36
N GLN A 57 -0.68 6.54 -41.17
CA GLN A 57 0.15 7.46 -40.40
C GLN A 57 0.68 6.77 -39.16
N ALA A 58 2.01 6.74 -39.02
CA ALA A 58 2.67 6.11 -37.88
C ALA A 58 2.42 6.93 -36.60
N PRO A 59 2.36 6.28 -35.41
CA PRO A 59 2.41 6.99 -34.14
C PRO A 59 3.69 7.83 -34.05
N SER A 60 3.56 9.13 -33.79
CA SER A 60 4.67 10.06 -33.55
C SER A 60 4.99 10.14 -32.05
N THR A 61 3.97 10.31 -31.21
CA THR A 61 4.12 10.25 -29.75
C THR A 61 3.05 9.37 -29.14
N VAL A 62 3.45 8.56 -28.14
CA VAL A 62 2.53 7.83 -27.28
C VAL A 62 2.86 8.22 -25.84
N THR A 63 1.88 8.81 -25.15
CA THR A 63 2.06 9.34 -23.80
C THR A 63 1.03 8.74 -22.86
N LEU A 64 1.48 8.42 -21.65
CA LEU A 64 0.65 8.01 -20.54
C LEU A 64 0.63 9.17 -19.55
N VAL A 65 -0.55 9.66 -19.20
CA VAL A 65 -0.71 10.62 -18.11
C VAL A 65 -1.55 9.97 -17.02
N TYR A 66 -1.06 9.92 -15.80
CA TYR A 66 -1.77 9.32 -14.67
C TYR A 66 -1.95 10.32 -13.52
N ASN A 67 -2.91 10.07 -12.65
CA ASN A 67 -3.13 10.81 -11.42
C ASN A 67 -3.50 9.82 -10.31
N ALA A 68 -2.76 9.90 -9.21
CA ALA A 68 -2.91 9.04 -8.02
C ALA A 68 -3.27 9.87 -6.77
N GLY A 69 -3.80 11.08 -6.95
CA GLY A 69 -4.16 12.02 -5.87
C GLY A 69 -3.20 13.20 -5.68
N ALA A 70 -2.06 13.22 -6.39
CA ALA A 70 -1.04 14.26 -6.30
C ALA A 70 -0.94 15.14 -7.57
N GLY A 71 -1.98 15.15 -8.39
CA GLY A 71 -1.98 15.82 -9.70
C GLY A 71 -1.49 14.91 -10.84
N ASN A 72 -1.49 15.46 -12.05
CA ASN A 72 -1.17 14.71 -13.26
C ASN A 72 0.35 14.51 -13.40
N GLN A 73 0.75 13.27 -13.67
CA GLN A 73 2.12 12.86 -13.94
C GLN A 73 2.21 12.30 -15.36
N THR A 74 3.21 12.74 -16.13
CA THR A 74 3.40 12.32 -17.52
C THR A 74 4.52 11.30 -17.64
N VAL A 75 4.24 10.20 -18.32
CA VAL A 75 5.16 9.12 -18.64
C VAL A 75 5.18 8.97 -20.16
N ALA A 76 6.36 9.16 -20.78
CA ALA A 76 6.54 8.80 -22.17
C ALA A 76 6.46 7.28 -22.33
N MET A 77 5.65 6.78 -23.27
CA MET A 77 5.57 5.35 -23.53
C MET A 77 6.59 4.96 -24.60
N THR A 78 7.34 3.90 -24.36
CA THR A 78 8.34 3.36 -25.29
C THR A 78 7.84 2.05 -25.91
N GLY A 79 8.13 1.83 -27.20
CA GLY A 79 7.55 0.71 -27.92
C GLY A 79 8.09 0.51 -29.32
N LYS A 80 7.78 -0.64 -29.90
CA LYS A 80 8.02 -0.99 -31.30
C LYS A 80 6.82 -1.79 -31.84
N ASP A 81 6.71 -1.90 -33.16
CA ASP A 81 5.69 -2.74 -33.81
C ASP A 81 4.26 -2.43 -33.32
N ASN A 82 3.95 -1.13 -33.19
CA ASN A 82 2.67 -0.59 -32.69
C ASN A 82 2.29 -1.00 -31.26
N THR A 83 3.23 -1.49 -30.46
CA THR A 83 3.01 -1.84 -29.05
C THR A 83 3.90 -0.97 -28.18
N PHE A 84 3.28 -0.19 -27.29
CA PHE A 84 3.94 0.80 -26.44
C PHE A 84 3.66 0.53 -24.97
N THR A 85 4.65 0.77 -24.12
CA THR A 85 4.56 0.52 -22.68
C THR A 85 5.00 1.74 -21.89
N GLY A 86 4.32 2.00 -20.78
CA GLY A 86 4.71 2.99 -19.79
C GLY A 86 4.45 2.44 -18.39
N THR A 87 5.30 2.79 -17.43
CA THR A 87 5.21 2.27 -16.06
C THR A 87 4.74 3.35 -15.11
N ILE A 88 3.68 3.05 -14.36
CA ILE A 88 3.24 3.83 -13.20
C ILE A 88 3.92 3.19 -11.97
N PRO A 89 4.70 3.94 -11.18
CA PRO A 89 5.31 3.42 -9.96
C PRO A 89 4.25 2.89 -8.98
N ALA A 90 4.65 1.98 -8.08
CA ALA A 90 3.77 1.47 -7.03
C ALA A 90 3.10 2.61 -6.24
N GLN A 91 1.82 2.44 -5.92
CA GLN A 91 1.00 3.44 -5.21
C GLN A 91 0.48 2.83 -3.90
N ALA A 92 0.21 3.65 -2.90
CA ALA A 92 -0.28 3.17 -1.60
C ALA A 92 -1.60 2.38 -1.75
N ASP A 93 -1.84 1.46 -0.82
CA ASP A 93 -3.08 0.69 -0.78
C ASP A 93 -4.33 1.60 -0.80
N LYS A 94 -5.41 1.14 -1.44
CA LYS A 94 -6.67 1.87 -1.66
C LYS A 94 -6.55 3.12 -2.54
N THR A 95 -5.36 3.43 -3.08
CA THR A 95 -5.21 4.55 -4.02
C THR A 95 -5.97 4.26 -5.31
N LYS A 96 -6.88 5.16 -5.68
CA LYS A 96 -7.52 5.16 -7.00
C LYS A 96 -6.61 5.89 -7.99
N VAL A 97 -6.08 5.17 -8.96
CA VAL A 97 -5.30 5.73 -10.06
C VAL A 97 -6.20 5.90 -11.28
N THR A 98 -6.28 7.12 -11.79
CA THR A 98 -6.85 7.41 -13.12
C THR A 98 -5.72 7.63 -14.11
N TYR A 99 -5.88 7.18 -15.35
CA TYR A 99 -4.87 7.40 -16.38
C TYR A 99 -5.47 7.52 -17.78
N LYS A 100 -4.74 8.22 -18.65
CA LYS A 100 -5.05 8.37 -20.07
C LYS A 100 -3.84 8.06 -20.93
N VAL A 101 -4.07 7.32 -22.01
CA VAL A 101 -3.09 7.10 -23.07
C VAL A 101 -3.47 8.01 -24.23
N THR A 102 -2.54 8.87 -24.65
CA THR A 102 -2.70 9.79 -25.79
C THR A 102 -1.70 9.43 -26.88
N VAL A 103 -2.23 9.23 -28.09
CA VAL A 103 -1.47 8.91 -29.30
C VAL A 103 -1.62 10.05 -30.28
N VAL A 104 -0.51 10.65 -30.68
CA VAL A 104 -0.46 11.64 -31.76
C VAL A 104 0.28 11.00 -32.93
N ASN A 105 -0.31 11.01 -34.12
CA ASN A 105 0.32 10.46 -35.32
C ASN A 105 1.19 11.51 -36.04
N THR A 106 1.92 11.09 -37.07
CA THR A 106 2.78 11.97 -37.89
C THR A 106 2.02 13.12 -38.59
N ALA A 107 0.71 12.99 -38.79
CA ALA A 107 -0.15 14.04 -39.34
C ALA A 107 -0.77 14.96 -38.26
N GLY A 108 -0.41 14.77 -36.97
CA GLY A 108 -0.84 15.62 -35.86
C GLY A 108 -2.22 15.28 -35.27
N PHE A 109 -2.89 14.23 -35.75
CA PHE A 109 -4.17 13.79 -35.19
C PHE A 109 -3.97 13.04 -33.87
N SER A 110 -4.86 13.30 -32.90
CA SER A 110 -4.79 12.76 -31.55
C SER A 110 -5.95 11.80 -31.25
N THR A 111 -5.63 10.66 -30.63
CA THR A 111 -6.59 9.73 -30.04
C THR A 111 -6.29 9.54 -28.55
N VAL A 112 -7.32 9.50 -27.71
CA VAL A 112 -7.20 9.35 -26.26
C VAL A 112 -8.00 8.14 -25.79
N LYS A 113 -7.42 7.35 -24.88
CA LYS A 113 -8.12 6.30 -24.13
C LYS A 113 -7.91 6.49 -22.64
N GLU A 114 -9.00 6.63 -21.89
CA GLU A 114 -8.98 6.78 -20.44
C GLU A 114 -9.36 5.48 -19.73
N SER A 115 -8.82 5.28 -18.53
CA SER A 115 -9.14 4.15 -17.66
C SER A 115 -8.71 4.45 -16.21
N SER A 116 -8.98 3.51 -15.30
CA SER A 116 -8.60 3.62 -13.89
C SER A 116 -8.46 2.26 -13.25
N TYR A 117 -7.68 2.18 -12.17
CA TYR A 117 -7.63 1.03 -11.26
C TYR A 117 -7.56 1.49 -9.81
N VAL A 118 -7.84 0.59 -8.88
CA VAL A 118 -7.64 0.82 -7.44
C VAL A 118 -6.58 -0.17 -6.97
N VAL A 119 -5.58 0.32 -6.23
CA VAL A 119 -4.61 -0.55 -5.57
C VAL A 119 -5.30 -1.29 -4.45
N GLY A 120 -5.11 -2.60 -4.38
CA GLY A 120 -5.74 -3.44 -3.36
C GLY A 120 -4.77 -4.48 -2.80
N ASP A 121 -4.25 -4.21 -1.61
CA ASP A 121 -3.54 -5.22 -0.85
C ASP A 121 -4.51 -6.22 -0.23
N LYS A 122 -4.03 -7.45 -0.05
CA LYS A 122 -4.76 -8.44 0.74
C LYS A 122 -4.93 -7.90 2.17
N PRO A 123 -6.15 -7.89 2.73
CA PRO A 123 -6.37 -7.51 4.12
C PRO A 123 -5.55 -8.38 5.07
N SER A 124 -5.01 -7.78 6.12
CA SER A 124 -4.31 -8.51 7.18
C SER A 124 -5.28 -9.35 8.00
N ASP A 125 -4.89 -10.59 8.31
CA ASP A 125 -5.63 -11.43 9.25
C ASP A 125 -5.23 -11.08 10.69
N TYR A 126 -5.92 -10.07 11.26
CA TYR A 126 -5.65 -9.61 12.63
C TYR A 126 -5.91 -10.67 13.71
N THR A 127 -6.61 -11.77 13.40
CA THR A 127 -6.75 -12.89 14.36
C THR A 127 -5.42 -13.59 14.64
N LYS A 128 -4.40 -13.35 13.81
CA LYS A 128 -3.05 -13.86 13.97
C LYS A 128 -2.11 -12.90 14.71
N LEU A 129 -2.51 -11.66 14.93
CA LEU A 129 -1.72 -10.69 15.69
C LEU A 129 -1.99 -10.86 17.18
N VAL A 130 -0.93 -11.15 17.95
CA VAL A 130 -1.05 -11.39 19.39
C VAL A 130 -0.03 -10.56 20.18
N LEU A 131 -0.37 -10.20 21.42
CA LEU A 131 0.62 -9.75 22.40
C LEU A 131 1.56 -10.92 22.69
N ASN A 132 2.87 -10.68 22.64
CA ASN A 132 3.88 -11.72 22.75
C ASN A 132 4.78 -11.54 23.97
N GLU A 133 5.28 -10.33 24.19
CA GLU A 133 6.20 -10.05 25.30
C GLU A 133 5.98 -8.64 25.86
N LEU A 134 6.04 -8.52 27.18
CA LEU A 134 5.88 -7.25 27.87
C LEU A 134 6.99 -7.06 28.90
N TYR A 135 7.81 -6.02 28.70
CA TYR A 135 8.91 -5.68 29.60
C TYR A 135 8.69 -4.30 30.22
N GLY A 136 8.27 -4.30 31.49
CA GLY A 136 7.98 -3.09 32.27
C GLY A 136 9.08 -2.72 33.29
N ALA A 137 10.21 -3.44 33.28
CA ALA A 137 11.37 -3.16 34.12
C ALA A 137 12.40 -2.28 33.37
N GLY A 138 13.47 -1.86 34.04
CA GLY A 138 14.53 -1.05 33.42
C GLY A 138 14.18 0.43 33.22
N ALA A 139 15.01 1.12 32.44
CA ALA A 139 14.81 2.52 32.10
C ALA A 139 13.61 2.69 31.16
N ASP A 140 12.94 3.85 31.18
CA ASP A 140 11.75 4.06 30.36
C ASP A 140 12.04 3.86 28.85
N ALA A 141 13.24 4.14 28.37
CA ALA A 141 13.64 3.94 26.97
C ALA A 141 13.84 2.46 26.56
N GLU A 142 13.98 1.55 27.53
CA GLU A 142 14.26 0.11 27.30
C GLU A 142 13.01 -0.75 27.44
N LYS A 143 11.92 -0.19 27.97
CA LYS A 143 10.65 -0.90 28.16
C LYS A 143 10.01 -1.17 26.82
N PHE A 144 9.31 -2.29 26.69
CA PHE A 144 8.63 -2.59 25.44
C PHE A 144 7.36 -3.42 25.63
N ILE A 145 6.49 -3.32 24.62
CA ILE A 145 5.37 -4.23 24.38
C ILE A 145 5.58 -4.79 22.98
N GLU A 146 5.58 -6.10 22.85
CA GLU A 146 5.88 -6.80 21.60
C GLU A 146 4.68 -7.58 21.08
N PHE A 147 4.51 -7.57 19.76
CA PHE A 147 3.56 -8.37 19.03
C PHE A 147 4.24 -9.53 18.32
N TYR A 148 3.49 -10.61 18.12
CA TYR A 148 3.88 -11.71 17.25
C TYR A 148 2.81 -11.99 16.21
N ASN A 149 3.23 -12.38 15.02
CA ASN A 149 2.36 -12.81 13.94
C ASN A 149 2.34 -14.34 13.85
N ASN A 150 1.25 -14.95 14.31
CA ASN A 150 1.01 -16.40 14.23
C ASN A 150 0.62 -16.89 12.81
N GLY A 151 0.58 -16.00 11.82
CA GLY A 151 0.12 -16.28 10.47
C GLY A 151 1.26 -16.35 9.46
N ASP A 152 0.90 -16.81 8.26
CA ASP A 152 1.83 -17.01 7.14
C ASP A 152 1.91 -15.79 6.21
N THR A 153 1.17 -14.72 6.50
CA THR A 153 1.17 -13.48 5.70
C THR A 153 1.51 -12.27 6.56
N PRO A 154 2.18 -11.24 6.02
CA PRO A 154 2.47 -10.01 6.77
C PRO A 154 1.21 -9.35 7.34
N ILE A 155 1.31 -8.81 8.55
CA ILE A 155 0.25 -8.02 9.19
C ILE A 155 0.67 -6.56 9.22
N LYS A 156 -0.09 -5.70 8.56
CA LYS A 156 0.09 -4.25 8.60
C LYS A 156 -0.42 -3.73 9.94
N LEU A 157 0.29 -2.79 10.55
CA LEU A 157 -0.04 -2.28 11.88
C LEU A 157 -0.73 -0.90 11.86
N LYS A 158 -0.92 -0.30 10.68
CA LYS A 158 -1.65 0.96 10.58
C LYS A 158 -3.01 0.86 11.28
N ASP A 159 -3.26 1.79 12.20
CA ASP A 159 -4.48 1.93 13.00
C ASP A 159 -4.73 0.78 14.01
N VAL A 160 -3.82 -0.20 14.13
CA VAL A 160 -3.78 -1.12 15.30
C VAL A 160 -3.49 -0.29 16.54
N THR A 161 -4.18 -0.57 17.65
CA THR A 161 -4.02 0.22 18.87
C THR A 161 -3.69 -0.61 20.10
N ILE A 162 -2.91 0.00 21.01
CA ILE A 162 -2.72 -0.49 22.37
C ILE A 162 -3.39 0.47 23.32
N LYS A 163 -4.27 -0.09 24.16
CA LYS A 163 -4.72 0.56 25.36
C LYS A 163 -3.97 0.01 26.56
N LYS A 164 -3.45 0.90 27.38
CA LYS A 164 -2.93 0.57 28.70
C LYS A 164 -3.81 1.22 29.73
N ASP A 165 -4.24 0.43 30.70
CA ASP A 165 -5.04 0.91 31.83
C ASP A 165 -6.29 1.66 31.35
N GLU A 166 -6.95 1.11 30.32
CA GLU A 166 -8.16 1.64 29.65
C GLU A 166 -7.94 2.88 28.76
N GLU A 167 -6.72 3.42 28.73
CA GLU A 167 -6.35 4.60 27.94
C GLU A 167 -5.56 4.25 26.68
N LEU A 168 -5.78 4.97 25.57
CA LEU A 168 -5.01 4.80 24.34
C LEU A 168 -3.57 5.30 24.54
N VAL A 169 -2.58 4.44 24.28
CA VAL A 169 -1.16 4.79 24.49
C VAL A 169 -0.27 4.61 23.26
N TRP A 170 -0.75 3.90 22.25
CA TRP A 170 -0.04 3.71 20.99
C TRP A 170 -1.01 3.40 19.84
N THR A 171 -0.72 3.94 18.66
CA THR A 171 -1.40 3.65 17.40
C THR A 171 -0.36 3.41 16.32
N GLY A 172 -0.48 2.29 15.62
CA GLY A 172 0.41 1.94 14.53
C GLY A 172 0.18 2.83 13.32
N ILE A 173 1.24 3.01 12.53
CA ILE A 173 1.25 3.90 11.35
C ILE A 173 1.46 3.11 10.05
N GLU A 174 1.28 3.80 8.93
CA GLU A 174 1.59 3.25 7.61
C GLU A 174 3.06 2.76 7.55
N GLY A 175 3.28 1.61 6.90
CA GLY A 175 4.61 1.01 6.76
C GLY A 175 5.08 0.16 7.95
N GLU A 176 4.45 0.25 9.13
CA GLU A 176 4.73 -0.68 10.24
C GLU A 176 4.07 -2.04 9.92
N VAL A 177 4.87 -3.10 9.91
CA VAL A 177 4.45 -4.45 9.50
C VAL A 177 5.10 -5.50 10.40
N VAL A 178 4.33 -6.52 10.78
CA VAL A 178 4.85 -7.76 11.38
C VAL A 178 4.93 -8.82 10.28
N ALA A 179 6.15 -9.24 9.93
CA ALA A 179 6.35 -10.32 8.98
C ALA A 179 5.76 -11.66 9.51
N PRO A 180 5.48 -12.64 8.63
CA PRO A 180 5.05 -13.98 9.06
C PRO A 180 5.99 -14.57 10.11
N HIS A 181 5.44 -15.16 11.17
CA HIS A 181 6.21 -15.81 12.25
C HIS A 181 7.34 -14.93 12.82
N SER A 182 7.06 -13.64 12.96
CA SER A 182 8.04 -12.63 13.37
C SER A 182 7.44 -11.67 14.39
N HIS A 183 8.29 -10.78 14.91
CA HIS A 183 8.05 -9.93 16.06
C HIS A 183 8.02 -8.45 15.65
N PHE A 184 7.27 -7.65 16.40
CA PHE A 184 7.33 -6.19 16.32
C PHE A 184 7.25 -5.59 17.72
N ALA A 185 8.30 -4.87 18.13
CA ALA A 185 8.38 -4.29 19.46
C ALA A 185 8.11 -2.78 19.44
N ILE A 186 7.15 -2.34 20.25
CA ILE A 186 6.97 -0.93 20.62
C ILE A 186 7.93 -0.63 21.77
N VAL A 187 9.05 0.01 21.45
CA VAL A 187 10.14 0.26 22.41
C VAL A 187 10.07 1.68 22.93
N GLY A 188 10.11 1.85 24.24
CA GLY A 188 10.10 3.13 24.96
C GLY A 188 8.76 3.44 25.62
N ALA A 189 8.83 3.97 26.83
CA ALA A 189 7.72 4.46 27.64
C ALA A 189 7.76 5.98 27.78
N LYS A 190 6.64 6.60 28.13
CA LYS A 190 6.49 8.06 28.36
C LYS A 190 7.02 8.92 27.20
N GLY A 191 6.94 8.43 25.96
CA GLY A 191 7.50 9.12 24.81
C GLY A 191 9.02 9.32 24.86
N THR A 192 9.76 8.50 25.60
CA THR A 192 11.24 8.55 25.63
C THR A 192 11.89 8.16 24.31
N THR A 193 11.15 7.50 23.43
CA THR A 193 11.55 7.18 22.05
C THR A 193 10.49 7.72 21.07
N PRO A 194 10.84 7.98 19.80
CA PRO A 194 9.91 8.55 18.82
C PRO A 194 8.63 7.71 18.56
N ARG A 195 8.71 6.39 18.77
CA ARG A 195 7.61 5.43 18.47
C ARG A 195 7.17 4.62 19.69
N GLY A 196 7.68 4.95 20.88
CA GLY A 196 7.28 4.32 22.14
C GLY A 196 5.86 4.70 22.55
N PHE A 197 5.34 4.00 23.56
CA PHE A 197 4.02 4.29 24.10
C PHE A 197 4.06 5.57 24.97
N SER A 198 2.96 6.32 24.96
CA SER A 198 2.87 7.66 25.57
C SER A 198 2.84 7.66 27.11
N SER A 199 2.59 6.51 27.73
CA SER A 199 2.44 6.38 29.18
C SER A 199 3.64 5.67 29.84
N GLY A 200 3.72 5.70 31.16
CA GLY A 200 4.68 4.86 31.89
C GLY A 200 4.22 3.41 31.93
N PHE A 201 5.17 2.47 31.93
CA PHE A 201 4.90 1.04 32.15
C PHE A 201 5.76 0.55 33.32
N SER A 202 5.13 0.01 34.37
CA SER A 202 5.83 -0.34 35.62
C SER A 202 5.63 -1.80 35.95
N SER A 203 6.71 -2.52 36.17
CA SER A 203 6.64 -3.92 36.63
C SER A 203 6.24 -4.10 38.09
N LYS A 204 6.05 -3.00 38.84
CA LYS A 204 5.72 -2.99 40.27
C LYS A 204 4.25 -2.70 40.57
N LYS A 205 3.42 -2.65 39.53
CA LYS A 205 2.01 -2.26 39.64
C LYS A 205 1.08 -3.26 38.98
N ASN A 206 -0.20 -3.21 39.34
CA ASN A 206 -1.26 -3.79 38.51
C ASN A 206 -1.30 -3.08 37.16
N VAL A 207 -1.62 -3.82 36.10
CA VAL A 207 -1.64 -3.28 34.74
C VAL A 207 -2.62 -4.07 33.88
N LEU A 208 -3.29 -3.35 32.99
CA LEU A 208 -4.10 -3.92 31.92
C LEU A 208 -3.56 -3.44 30.58
N ILE A 209 -3.27 -4.35 29.67
CA ILE A 209 -2.87 -4.07 28.29
C ILE A 209 -3.86 -4.75 27.36
N GLU A 210 -4.45 -3.98 26.44
CA GLU A 210 -5.42 -4.48 25.48
C GLU A 210 -4.98 -4.08 24.06
N LEU A 211 -4.91 -5.08 23.18
CA LEU A 211 -4.60 -4.93 21.76
C LEU A 211 -5.89 -4.94 20.95
N TYR A 212 -6.05 -3.98 20.05
CA TYR A 212 -7.21 -3.86 19.17
C TYR A 212 -6.83 -3.80 17.70
N SER A 213 -7.66 -4.41 16.85
CA SER A 213 -7.58 -4.25 15.39
C SER A 213 -7.93 -2.82 14.96
N PRO A 214 -7.64 -2.42 13.71
CA PRO A 214 -8.07 -1.13 13.14
C PRO A 214 -9.57 -0.89 13.20
N GLU A 215 -10.36 -1.97 13.15
CA GLU A 215 -11.83 -1.94 13.22
C GLU A 215 -12.35 -1.82 14.67
N GLY A 216 -11.45 -1.76 15.66
CA GLY A 216 -11.81 -1.65 17.08
C GLY A 216 -12.16 -2.99 17.75
N THR A 217 -11.89 -4.13 17.09
CA THR A 217 -12.09 -5.45 17.71
C THR A 217 -10.97 -5.72 18.69
N LYS A 218 -11.28 -6.08 19.93
CA LYS A 218 -10.26 -6.49 20.91
C LYS A 218 -9.71 -7.85 20.51
N LEU A 219 -8.40 -7.91 20.29
CA LEU A 219 -7.68 -9.11 19.85
C LEU A 219 -7.12 -9.87 21.03
N ASN A 220 -6.46 -9.17 21.96
CA ASN A 220 -5.73 -9.76 23.08
C ASN A 220 -5.81 -8.87 24.32
N THR A 221 -5.68 -9.52 25.47
CA THR A 221 -5.55 -8.87 26.78
C THR A 221 -4.37 -9.48 27.52
N PHE A 222 -3.55 -8.63 28.13
CA PHE A 222 -2.64 -9.00 29.22
C PHE A 222 -3.08 -8.27 30.47
N GLN A 223 -3.33 -9.00 31.55
CA GLN A 223 -3.73 -8.43 32.83
C GLN A 223 -2.84 -8.96 33.93
N ARG A 224 -2.36 -8.04 34.77
CA ARG A 224 -1.66 -8.36 36.01
C ARG A 224 -2.33 -7.69 37.19
N GLY A 225 -2.71 -8.49 38.17
CA GLY A 225 -3.43 -8.08 39.36
C GLY A 225 -4.89 -7.71 39.09
N GLU A 226 -5.53 -7.19 40.13
CA GLU A 226 -6.89 -6.68 40.08
C GLU A 226 -6.91 -5.17 39.86
N LYS A 227 -8.02 -4.63 39.34
CA LYS A 227 -8.18 -3.18 39.14
C LYS A 227 -8.10 -2.42 40.47
N GLY A 228 -8.70 -2.93 41.55
CA GLY A 228 -8.76 -2.24 42.86
C GLY A 228 -9.26 -0.80 42.72
N ASP A 229 -8.56 0.16 43.34
CA ASP A 229 -8.84 1.60 43.27
C ASP A 229 -8.44 2.26 41.92
N GLY A 230 -7.98 1.45 40.97
CA GLY A 230 -7.59 1.84 39.62
C GLY A 230 -6.35 1.12 39.12
N TRP A 231 -6.26 0.97 37.80
CA TRP A 231 -5.09 0.46 37.12
C TRP A 231 -3.86 1.37 37.36
N GLY A 232 -2.68 0.75 37.47
CA GLY A 232 -1.43 1.45 37.79
C GLY A 232 -1.29 1.94 39.24
N LYS A 233 -2.31 1.78 40.09
CA LYS A 233 -2.29 2.27 41.48
C LYS A 233 -1.88 1.20 42.48
N VAL A 234 -2.31 -0.05 42.28
CA VAL A 234 -2.05 -1.16 43.21
C VAL A 234 -0.59 -1.59 43.11
N SER A 235 0.14 -1.56 44.23
CA SER A 235 1.53 -2.04 44.30
C SER A 235 1.56 -3.57 44.34
N LEU A 236 2.45 -4.15 43.53
CA LEU A 236 2.74 -5.58 43.48
C LEU A 236 4.25 -5.80 43.62
N ALA A 237 4.66 -7.04 43.90
CA ALA A 237 6.07 -7.40 43.91
C ALA A 237 6.75 -6.99 42.59
N ALA A 238 7.98 -6.49 42.69
CA ALA A 238 8.74 -6.06 41.52
C ALA A 238 9.15 -7.28 40.70
N VAL A 239 8.86 -7.23 39.39
CA VAL A 239 9.35 -8.22 38.43
C VAL A 239 10.48 -7.58 37.63
N THR A 240 11.63 -8.24 37.55
CA THR A 240 12.81 -7.79 36.80
C THR A 240 12.91 -8.43 35.41
N LYS A 241 12.20 -9.55 35.23
CA LYS A 241 12.01 -10.30 33.98
C LYS A 241 10.89 -9.69 33.13
N SER A 242 10.78 -10.09 31.86
CA SER A 242 9.61 -9.80 31.03
C SER A 242 8.49 -10.80 31.31
N TRP A 243 7.26 -10.45 30.95
CA TRP A 243 6.17 -11.40 30.79
C TRP A 243 6.09 -11.81 29.33
N SER A 244 6.51 -13.02 29.01
CA SER A 244 6.67 -13.54 27.65
C SER A 244 5.73 -14.72 27.43
N ARG A 245 5.10 -14.80 26.27
CA ARG A 245 4.42 -16.04 25.87
C ARG A 245 5.48 -17.13 25.68
N CYS A 246 5.34 -18.22 26.44
CA CYS A 246 6.25 -19.35 26.40
C CYS A 246 5.49 -20.61 25.93
N PRO A 247 5.64 -21.07 24.67
CA PRO A 247 6.39 -20.46 23.56
C PRO A 247 5.68 -19.26 22.90
N ASP A 248 6.35 -18.60 21.96
CA ASP A 248 5.84 -17.48 21.17
C ASP A 248 4.40 -17.70 20.67
N GLY A 249 3.62 -16.63 20.74
CA GLY A 249 2.31 -16.48 20.11
C GLY A 249 1.17 -17.38 20.63
N THR A 250 1.49 -18.49 21.28
CA THR A 250 0.52 -19.55 21.65
C THR A 250 0.61 -19.91 23.13
N GLY A 251 1.78 -19.74 23.74
CA GLY A 251 2.02 -20.02 25.14
C GLY A 251 1.29 -19.08 26.08
N LYS A 252 1.22 -19.51 27.34
CA LYS A 252 0.86 -18.66 28.48
C LYS A 252 1.95 -17.60 28.69
N PHE A 253 1.57 -16.45 29.24
CA PHE A 253 2.52 -15.46 29.73
C PHE A 253 3.25 -15.98 30.98
N MET A 254 4.57 -16.03 30.91
CA MET A 254 5.45 -16.50 31.97
C MET A 254 6.57 -15.49 32.15
N GLN A 255 7.21 -15.46 33.31
CA GLN A 255 8.41 -14.67 33.51
C GLN A 255 9.62 -15.32 32.81
N ALA A 256 10.30 -14.54 31.98
CA ALA A 256 11.49 -14.95 31.22
C ALA A 256 12.49 -13.78 31.06
N ASP A 257 13.72 -14.08 30.63
CA ASP A 257 14.64 -13.01 30.22
C ASP A 257 14.08 -12.27 29.00
N PRO A 258 14.19 -10.93 28.94
CA PRO A 258 13.64 -10.16 27.83
C PRO A 258 14.28 -10.53 26.49
N THR A 259 13.46 -10.82 25.49
CA THR A 259 13.88 -11.31 24.17
C THR A 259 13.46 -10.41 23.01
N GLN A 260 13.37 -9.09 23.24
CA GLN A 260 12.95 -8.09 22.23
C GLN A 260 13.45 -8.38 20.80
N GLY A 261 12.50 -8.59 19.88
CA GLY A 261 12.73 -8.87 18.46
C GLY A 261 13.27 -10.27 18.16
N LYS A 262 13.23 -11.20 19.12
CA LYS A 262 13.72 -12.57 19.02
C LYS A 262 12.69 -13.52 19.62
N ALA A 263 12.87 -14.80 19.33
CA ALA A 263 11.98 -15.83 19.85
C ALA A 263 12.01 -15.89 21.38
N ASN A 264 10.83 -15.91 22.01
CA ASN A 264 10.69 -16.19 23.44
C ASN A 264 11.11 -17.64 23.74
N PRO A 265 11.53 -17.94 24.98
CA PRO A 265 11.84 -19.31 25.37
C PRO A 265 10.58 -20.21 25.35
N ALA A 266 10.80 -21.51 25.21
CA ALA A 266 9.71 -22.50 25.24
C ALA A 266 9.07 -22.66 26.64
N THR A 267 9.77 -22.24 27.70
CA THR A 267 9.32 -22.35 29.10
C THR A 267 9.73 -21.11 29.88
N GLY A 268 9.06 -20.86 31.01
CA GLY A 268 9.34 -19.75 31.90
C GLY A 268 8.81 -20.03 33.31
N THR A 269 8.83 -19.02 34.19
CA THR A 269 8.31 -19.13 35.56
C THR A 269 6.90 -18.55 35.64
N GLU A 270 5.94 -19.24 36.26
CA GLU A 270 4.59 -18.71 36.41
C GLU A 270 4.57 -17.45 37.27
N ASP A 271 3.67 -16.52 36.94
CA ASP A 271 3.35 -15.37 37.76
C ASP A 271 1.87 -15.45 38.13
N GLU A 272 1.59 -15.86 39.37
CA GLU A 272 0.22 -16.02 39.89
C GLU A 272 -0.59 -14.73 39.87
N THR A 273 0.07 -13.57 39.73
CA THR A 273 -0.62 -12.28 39.60
C THR A 273 -1.09 -12.01 38.17
N VAL A 274 -0.62 -12.75 37.16
CA VAL A 274 -1.06 -12.60 35.78
C VAL A 274 -2.35 -13.40 35.57
N LYS A 275 -3.38 -12.73 35.04
CA LYS A 275 -4.63 -13.38 34.63
C LYS A 275 -4.55 -13.81 33.18
N GLN A 276 -4.82 -15.08 32.94
CA GLN A 276 -4.65 -15.74 31.64
C GLN A 276 -5.86 -16.56 31.28
#